data_AF-A0A519SY36-F1
#
_entry.id   AF-A0A519SY36-F1
#
_cell.length_a   1.000
_cell.length_b   1.000
_cell.length_c   1.000
_cell.angle_alpha   90.00
_cell.angle_beta   90.00
_cell.angle_gamma   90.00
#
_symmetry.space_group_name_H-M   'P 1'
#
loop_
_entity.id
_entity.type
_entity.pdbx_description
1 polymer ?
#
loop_
_entity_poly.entity_id
_entity_poly.type
_entity_poly.pdbx_seq_one_letter_code
_entity_poly.pdbx_strand_id
1 'polypeptide(L)'
;MKKLVCLLLLLTGLSLLAAAQNPGRRTLNGTVKTEKGEGLPGATIVVQGTTTGTSSDANGSFSLAIPTTGNVALLVSSIGFASQTIAVGDRSNLLITLQDDSKSLDDVVVIGYGETARKDVTGAVSSVSAKQIKDIPVNSAADALTGRLAGVQVTSSEGTPGADVRIRVRGGGSITQDNSPLYVVDGVQLENALSVLAPQDIQSV
;
A
#
# COMPACT_ATOMS: atom_id res chain seq x y z
N MET A 1 -67.28 19.83 0.19
CA MET A 1 -66.77 19.32 -1.10
C MET A 1 -65.64 20.18 -1.67
N LYS A 2 -65.80 21.50 -1.80
CA LYS A 2 -64.76 22.41 -2.36
C LYS A 2 -63.43 22.40 -1.58
N LYS A 3 -63.46 22.37 -0.24
CA LYS A 3 -62.27 22.31 0.62
C LYS A 3 -61.49 20.99 0.50
N LEU A 4 -62.18 19.88 0.22
CA LEU A 4 -61.58 18.56 0.06
C LEU A 4 -60.86 18.44 -1.30
N VAL A 5 -61.45 19.03 -2.35
CA VAL A 5 -60.85 19.11 -3.69
C VAL A 5 -59.61 20.00 -3.69
N CYS A 6 -59.62 21.13 -2.98
CA CYS A 6 -58.43 21.97 -2.82
C CYS A 6 -57.31 21.27 -2.04
N LEU A 7 -57.63 20.48 -1.02
CA LEU A 7 -56.64 19.71 -0.26
C LEU A 7 -56.01 18.58 -1.10
N LEU A 8 -56.81 17.92 -1.94
CA LEU A 8 -56.34 16.87 -2.84
C LEU A 8 -55.43 17.44 -3.96
N LEU A 9 -55.72 18.64 -4.45
CA LEU A 9 -54.91 19.37 -5.44
C LEU A 9 -53.59 19.89 -4.85
N LEU A 10 -53.57 20.24 -3.55
CA LEU A 10 -52.36 20.64 -2.86
C LEU A 10 -51.42 19.44 -2.61
N LEU A 11 -51.99 18.27 -2.31
CA LEU A 11 -51.22 17.06 -2.04
C LEU A 11 -50.55 16.49 -3.30
N THR A 12 -51.22 16.56 -4.46
CA THR A 12 -50.65 16.10 -5.74
C THR A 12 -49.61 17.07 -6.30
N GLY A 13 -49.75 18.38 -6.05
CA GLY A 13 -48.72 19.38 -6.39
C GLY A 13 -47.42 19.18 -5.61
N LEU A 14 -47.48 18.77 -4.35
CA LEU A 14 -46.29 18.57 -3.51
C LEU A 14 -45.49 17.32 -3.91
N SER A 15 -46.14 16.27 -4.41
CA SER A 15 -45.46 15.08 -4.96
C SER A 15 -44.66 15.35 -6.25
N LEU A 16 -45.02 16.37 -7.03
CA LEU A 16 -44.31 16.74 -8.27
C LEU A 16 -43.00 17.50 -7.99
N LEU A 17 -42.88 18.21 -6.86
CA LEU A 17 -41.61 18.84 -6.47
C LEU A 17 -40.59 17.86 -5.89
N ALA A 18 -41.04 16.72 -5.35
CA ALA A 18 -40.14 15.69 -4.81
C ALA A 18 -39.41 14.90 -5.92
N ALA A 19 -39.99 14.79 -7.12
CA ALA A 19 -39.38 14.08 -8.25
C ALA A 19 -38.30 14.90 -9.00
N ALA A 20 -38.12 16.18 -8.68
CA ALA A 20 -37.19 17.08 -9.37
C ALA A 20 -35.79 17.15 -8.73
N GLN A 21 -35.55 16.49 -7.59
CA GLN A 21 -34.22 16.44 -6.96
C GLN A 21 -33.41 15.21 -7.40
N ASN A 22 -33.35 14.93 -8.70
CA ASN A 22 -32.27 14.09 -9.18
C ASN A 22 -31.05 15.02 -9.34
N PRO A 23 -30.01 14.93 -8.49
CA PRO A 23 -28.81 15.73 -8.69
C PRO A 23 -28.33 15.43 -10.11
N GLY A 24 -28.37 16.44 -10.98
CA GLY A 24 -28.01 16.28 -12.38
C GLY A 24 -26.67 15.54 -12.46
N ARG A 25 -26.58 14.54 -13.33
CA ARG A 25 -25.32 13.90 -13.67
C ARG A 25 -24.92 14.41 -15.04
N ARG A 26 -23.68 14.87 -15.16
CA ARG A 26 -23.07 15.23 -16.44
C ARG A 26 -22.00 14.22 -16.80
N THR A 27 -21.88 13.92 -18.08
CA THR A 27 -20.81 13.04 -18.58
C THR A 27 -19.54 13.84 -18.76
N LEU A 28 -18.49 13.42 -18.08
CA LEU A 28 -17.14 13.92 -18.23
C LEU A 28 -16.36 12.96 -19.11
N ASN A 29 -15.80 13.47 -20.20
CA ASN A 29 -14.88 12.71 -21.04
C ASN A 29 -13.46 13.15 -20.75
N GLY A 30 -12.50 12.28 -21.02
CA GLY A 30 -11.10 12.65 -20.89
C GLY A 30 -10.16 11.60 -21.41
N THR A 31 -8.87 11.92 -21.37
CA THR A 31 -7.80 11.02 -21.77
C THR A 31 -6.71 11.06 -20.72
N VAL A 32 -6.31 9.88 -20.27
CA VAL A 32 -5.15 9.66 -19.40
C VAL A 32 -3.95 9.33 -20.28
N LYS A 33 -2.85 10.05 -20.08
CA LYS A 33 -1.59 9.88 -20.80
C LYS A 33 -0.44 9.67 -19.84
N THR A 34 0.62 9.04 -20.33
CA THR A 34 1.92 8.97 -19.66
C THR A 34 2.72 10.24 -19.92
N GLU A 35 3.81 10.45 -19.17
CA GLU A 35 4.77 11.55 -19.42
C GLU A 35 5.34 11.52 -20.85
N LYS A 36 5.41 10.33 -21.47
CA LYS A 36 5.85 10.15 -22.86
C LYS A 36 4.77 10.53 -23.90
N GLY A 37 3.58 10.94 -23.46
CA GLY A 37 2.47 11.37 -24.31
C GLY A 37 1.63 10.22 -24.90
N GLU A 38 1.91 8.99 -24.51
CA GLU A 38 1.16 7.79 -24.91
C GLU A 38 -0.13 7.67 -24.08
N GLY A 39 -1.21 7.18 -24.67
CA GLY A 39 -2.45 6.90 -23.94
C GLY A 39 -2.21 5.78 -22.92
N LEU A 40 -2.69 5.96 -21.69
CA LEU A 40 -2.48 5.00 -20.62
C LEU A 40 -3.71 4.09 -20.44
N PRO A 41 -3.67 2.83 -20.90
CA PRO A 41 -4.78 1.90 -20.72
C PRO A 41 -4.88 1.37 -19.28
N GLY A 42 -6.09 1.07 -18.84
CA GLY A 42 -6.33 0.44 -17.53
C GLY A 42 -6.09 1.35 -16.31
N ALA A 43 -5.94 2.66 -16.51
CA ALA A 43 -5.93 3.61 -15.42
C ALA A 43 -7.31 3.64 -14.75
N THR A 44 -7.34 3.66 -13.43
CA THR A 44 -8.55 3.75 -12.62
C THR A 44 -8.86 5.20 -12.29
N ILE A 45 -10.07 5.66 -12.60
CA ILE A 45 -10.55 7.02 -12.39
C ILE A 45 -11.76 6.98 -11.46
N VAL A 46 -11.65 7.52 -10.25
CA VAL A 46 -12.72 7.50 -9.24
C VAL A 46 -13.05 8.91 -8.78
N VAL A 47 -14.34 9.22 -8.64
CA VAL A 47 -14.78 10.46 -7.99
C VAL A 47 -14.50 10.35 -6.48
N GLN A 48 -13.67 11.25 -5.98
CA GLN A 48 -13.23 11.25 -4.58
C GLN A 48 -14.41 11.29 -3.62
N GLY A 49 -14.38 10.43 -2.59
CA GLY A 49 -15.46 10.30 -1.60
C GLY A 49 -16.67 9.50 -2.08
N THR A 50 -16.62 8.90 -3.26
CA THR A 50 -17.69 8.04 -3.79
C THR A 50 -17.12 6.73 -4.33
N THR A 51 -18.00 5.77 -4.62
CA THR A 51 -17.67 4.53 -5.35
C THR A 51 -17.86 4.68 -6.86
N THR A 52 -18.18 5.88 -7.34
CA THR A 52 -18.41 6.13 -8.77
C THR A 52 -17.06 6.30 -9.46
N GLY A 53 -16.73 5.35 -10.34
CA GLY A 53 -15.48 5.36 -11.10
C GLY A 53 -15.60 4.61 -12.41
N THR A 54 -14.56 4.74 -13.23
CA THR A 54 -14.42 4.06 -14.52
C THR A 54 -12.94 3.75 -14.76
N SER A 55 -12.66 2.92 -15.75
CA SER A 55 -11.29 2.63 -16.22
C SER A 55 -11.06 3.23 -17.60
N SER A 56 -9.81 3.60 -17.92
CA SER A 56 -9.45 4.03 -19.27
C SER A 56 -9.39 2.85 -20.26
N ASP A 57 -9.71 3.14 -21.52
CA ASP A 57 -9.66 2.19 -22.65
C ASP A 57 -8.24 1.99 -23.21
N ALA A 58 -8.10 1.22 -24.28
CA ALA A 58 -6.83 0.94 -24.95
C ALA A 58 -6.07 2.21 -25.43
N ASN A 59 -6.79 3.30 -25.69
CA ASN A 59 -6.23 4.58 -26.13
C ASN A 59 -6.07 5.57 -24.95
N GLY A 60 -6.32 5.13 -23.71
CA GLY A 60 -6.31 5.97 -22.51
C GLY A 60 -7.54 6.85 -22.35
N SER A 61 -8.57 6.72 -23.18
CA SER A 61 -9.79 7.53 -23.09
C SER A 61 -10.75 6.97 -22.04
N PHE A 62 -11.49 7.86 -21.37
CA PHE A 62 -12.49 7.48 -20.37
C PHE A 62 -13.74 8.35 -20.48
N SER A 63 -14.86 7.80 -20.02
CA SER A 63 -16.13 8.51 -19.87
C SER A 63 -16.74 8.18 -18.51
N LEU A 64 -17.04 9.21 -17.72
CA LEU A 64 -17.52 9.08 -16.34
C LEU A 64 -18.68 10.03 -16.07
N ALA A 65 -19.77 9.50 -15.51
CA ALA A 65 -20.89 10.32 -15.06
C ALA A 65 -20.55 10.93 -13.68
N ILE A 66 -20.41 12.24 -13.63
CA ILE A 66 -20.11 13.00 -12.40
C ILE A 66 -21.30 13.87 -12.00
N PRO A 67 -21.44 14.23 -10.71
CA PRO A 67 -22.41 15.22 -10.28
C PRO A 67 -22.23 16.56 -11.02
N THR A 68 -23.32 17.19 -11.43
CA THR A 68 -23.31 18.49 -12.12
C THR A 68 -23.01 19.64 -11.15
N THR A 69 -23.23 19.43 -9.85
CA THR A 69 -23.01 20.44 -8.80
C THR A 69 -22.04 19.91 -7.74
N GLY A 70 -21.18 20.81 -7.23
CA GLY A 70 -20.21 20.51 -6.18
C GLY A 70 -18.75 20.46 -6.68
N ASN A 71 -17.81 20.59 -5.74
CA ASN A 71 -16.38 20.48 -6.03
C ASN A 71 -16.01 19.01 -6.25
N VAL A 72 -16.18 18.54 -7.48
CA VAL A 72 -15.81 17.17 -7.87
C VAL A 72 -14.31 17.08 -8.09
N ALA A 73 -13.64 16.21 -7.34
CA ALA A 73 -12.26 15.81 -7.57
C ALA A 73 -12.20 14.35 -8.04
N LEU A 74 -11.30 14.05 -8.98
CA LEU A 74 -11.02 12.71 -9.45
C LEU A 74 -9.70 12.24 -8.87
N LEU A 75 -9.71 11.05 -8.30
CA LEU A 75 -8.50 10.30 -8.01
C LEU A 75 -8.20 9.40 -9.20
N VAL A 76 -7.05 9.60 -9.83
CA VAL A 76 -6.56 8.75 -10.90
C VAL A 76 -5.36 7.97 -10.41
N SER A 77 -5.41 6.64 -10.57
CA SER A 77 -4.34 5.74 -10.20
C SER A 77 -4.11 4.69 -11.28
N SER A 78 -2.86 4.26 -11.43
CA SER A 78 -2.49 3.15 -12.31
C SER A 78 -1.28 2.44 -11.74
N ILE A 79 -1.10 1.16 -12.09
CA ILE A 79 0.03 0.36 -11.60
C ILE A 79 1.32 0.93 -12.20
N GLY A 80 2.27 1.29 -11.34
CA GLY A 80 3.55 1.90 -11.75
C GLY A 80 3.49 3.42 -11.98
N PHE A 81 2.38 4.08 -11.63
CA PHE A 81 2.22 5.54 -11.78
C PHE A 81 1.78 6.20 -10.48
N ALA A 82 2.27 7.42 -10.24
CA ALA A 82 1.94 8.17 -9.05
C ALA A 82 0.46 8.55 -9.10
N SER A 83 -0.28 8.22 -8.03
CA SER A 83 -1.70 8.56 -7.95
C SER A 83 -1.87 10.08 -7.86
N GLN A 84 -2.78 10.63 -8.67
CA GLN A 84 -3.01 12.08 -8.75
C GLN A 84 -4.46 12.41 -8.46
N THR A 85 -4.69 13.42 -7.63
CA THR A 85 -6.03 13.99 -7.41
C THR A 85 -6.18 15.27 -8.23
N ILE A 86 -7.23 15.35 -9.04
CA ILE A 86 -7.49 16.46 -9.96
C ILE A 86 -8.90 17.01 -9.74
N ALA A 87 -9.00 18.30 -9.46
CA ALA A 87 -10.29 18.99 -9.43
C ALA A 87 -10.83 19.16 -10.87
N VAL A 88 -12.06 18.68 -11.11
CA VAL A 88 -12.71 18.76 -12.43
C VAL A 88 -13.23 20.18 -12.70
N GLY A 89 -13.82 20.81 -11.67
CA GLY A 89 -14.56 22.07 -11.82
C GLY A 89 -15.71 21.93 -12.83
N ASP A 90 -15.87 22.93 -13.70
CA ASP A 90 -16.93 22.98 -14.72
C ASP A 90 -16.54 22.34 -16.07
N ARG A 91 -15.31 21.82 -16.19
CA ARG A 91 -14.79 21.29 -17.46
C ARG A 91 -15.54 20.04 -17.89
N SER A 92 -15.80 19.89 -19.19
CA SER A 92 -16.43 18.70 -19.80
C SER A 92 -15.42 17.72 -20.41
N ASN A 93 -14.18 18.19 -20.61
CA ASN A 93 -13.06 17.39 -21.09
C ASN A 93 -11.83 17.60 -20.19
N LEU A 94 -11.10 16.52 -19.89
CA LEU A 94 -9.87 16.53 -19.11
C LEU A 94 -8.76 15.74 -19.80
N LEU A 95 -7.60 16.37 -19.91
CA LEU A 95 -6.35 15.70 -20.22
C LEU A 95 -5.59 15.51 -18.90
N ILE A 96 -5.27 14.26 -18.56
CA ILE A 96 -4.60 13.89 -17.33
C ILE A 96 -3.29 13.22 -17.70
N THR A 97 -2.17 13.78 -17.25
CA THR A 97 -0.84 13.17 -17.45
C THR A 97 -0.36 12.59 -16.14
N LEU A 98 -0.27 11.27 -16.05
CA LEU A 98 0.32 10.61 -14.89
C LEU A 98 1.84 10.56 -15.04
N GLN A 99 2.52 10.80 -13.91
CA GLN A 99 3.96 10.63 -13.80
C GLN A 99 4.26 9.19 -13.40
N ASP A 100 5.34 8.63 -13.98
CA ASP A 100 5.84 7.33 -13.58
C ASP A 100 6.14 7.37 -12.06
N ASP A 101 5.62 6.39 -11.32
CA ASP A 101 5.99 6.23 -9.91
C ASP A 101 7.37 5.59 -9.88
N SER A 102 8.39 6.40 -10.13
CA SER A 102 9.79 6.03 -9.92
C SER A 102 10.15 5.90 -8.44
N LYS A 103 9.14 5.84 -7.55
CA LYS A 103 9.28 5.08 -6.31
C LYS A 103 9.53 3.63 -6.70
N SER A 104 10.83 3.32 -6.82
CA SER A 104 11.38 2.04 -6.42
C SER A 104 10.49 1.48 -5.32
N LEU A 105 10.05 0.24 -5.46
CA LEU A 105 9.41 -0.53 -4.39
C LEU A 105 10.36 -0.52 -3.19
N ASP A 106 10.32 0.55 -2.42
CA ASP A 106 10.96 0.67 -1.13
C ASP A 106 10.10 -0.20 -0.25
N ASP A 107 10.47 -1.49 -0.19
CA ASP A 107 9.97 -2.44 0.79
C ASP A 107 9.93 -1.72 2.14
N VAL A 108 8.71 -1.37 2.56
CA VAL A 108 8.45 -0.74 3.84
C VAL A 108 8.81 -1.76 4.90
N VAL A 109 9.98 -1.62 5.50
CA VAL A 109 10.34 -2.35 6.71
C VAL A 109 9.78 -1.54 7.87
N VAL A 110 8.76 -2.09 8.52
CA VAL A 110 8.22 -1.54 9.76
C VAL A 110 9.24 -1.80 10.86
N ILE A 111 10.08 -0.81 11.14
CA ILE A 111 10.91 -0.80 12.34
C ILE A 111 10.11 0.01 13.36
N GLY A 112 9.77 -0.63 14.48
CA GLY A 112 8.95 -0.04 15.54
C GLY A 112 9.38 1.39 15.91
N TYR A 113 8.38 2.27 16.03
CA TYR A 113 8.39 3.68 16.45
C TYR A 113 8.73 4.77 15.41
N GLY A 114 8.81 4.46 14.11
CA GLY A 114 8.75 5.50 13.06
C GLY A 114 9.11 5.02 11.65
N GLU A 115 8.46 5.59 10.63
CA GLU A 115 8.80 5.37 9.22
C GLU A 115 10.09 6.15 8.89
N THR A 116 11.24 5.49 8.90
CA THR A 116 12.49 6.10 8.43
C THR A 116 12.95 5.42 7.14
N ALA A 117 13.20 6.21 6.10
CA ALA A 117 13.72 5.71 4.84
C ALA A 117 15.13 5.09 5.04
N ARG A 118 15.38 3.94 4.41
CA ARG A 118 16.66 3.21 4.48
C ARG A 118 17.89 4.09 4.19
N LYS A 119 17.73 5.13 3.36
CA LYS A 119 18.78 6.09 3.01
C LYS A 119 19.28 6.95 4.18
N ASP A 120 18.49 7.08 5.24
CA ASP A 120 18.78 7.97 6.37
C ASP A 120 19.40 7.22 7.57
N VAL A 121 19.67 5.91 7.44
CA VAL A 121 20.37 5.12 8.46
C VAL A 121 21.88 5.16 8.19
N THR A 122 22.63 5.85 9.04
CA THR A 122 24.11 5.98 8.96
C THR A 122 24.85 4.69 9.34
N GLY A 123 24.14 3.61 9.67
CA GLY A 123 24.67 2.28 9.96
C GLY A 123 24.36 1.27 8.85
N ALA A 124 25.26 0.30 8.63
CA ALA A 124 25.02 -0.78 7.69
C ALA A 124 23.91 -1.73 8.20
N VAL A 125 22.70 -1.58 7.66
CA VAL A 125 21.54 -2.45 7.90
C VAL A 125 21.48 -3.47 6.77
N SER A 126 21.51 -4.76 7.13
CA SER A 126 21.22 -5.86 6.21
C SER A 126 19.87 -6.43 6.59
N SER A 127 18.96 -6.58 5.62
CA SER A 127 17.61 -7.10 5.84
C SER A 127 17.39 -8.38 5.04
N VAL A 128 16.72 -9.37 5.63
CA VAL A 128 16.29 -10.60 4.94
C VAL A 128 14.77 -10.66 4.93
N SER A 129 14.17 -10.87 3.74
CA SER A 129 12.71 -10.93 3.58
C SER A 129 12.14 -12.32 3.87
N ALA A 130 10.89 -12.40 4.32
CA ALA A 130 10.19 -13.67 4.59
C ALA A 130 10.25 -14.69 3.45
N LYS A 131 10.21 -14.21 2.19
CA LYS A 131 10.29 -15.08 1.00
C LYS A 131 11.61 -15.86 0.97
N GLN A 132 12.70 -15.22 1.37
CA GLN A 132 14.02 -15.84 1.43
C GLN A 132 14.16 -16.84 2.59
N ILE A 133 13.38 -16.67 3.65
CA ILE A 133 13.37 -17.55 4.83
C ILE A 133 12.48 -18.78 4.60
N LYS A 134 11.35 -18.62 3.88
CA LYS A 134 10.32 -19.66 3.67
C LYS A 134 10.72 -20.76 2.68
N ASP A 135 11.64 -20.48 1.76
CA ASP A 135 12.02 -21.40 0.67
C ASP A 135 13.01 -22.51 1.10
N ILE A 136 13.44 -22.57 2.37
CA ILE A 136 14.35 -23.62 2.87
C ILE A 136 13.65 -24.42 3.98
N PRO A 137 13.66 -25.77 3.92
CA PRO A 137 13.24 -26.61 5.03
C PRO A 137 14.31 -26.58 6.13
N VAL A 138 14.32 -25.52 6.92
CA VAL A 138 15.16 -25.39 8.11
C VAL A 138 14.32 -25.58 9.37
N ASN A 139 14.94 -26.14 10.41
CA ASN A 139 14.28 -26.40 11.69
C ASN A 139 14.20 -25.16 12.58
N SER A 140 14.98 -24.11 12.28
CA SER A 140 15.02 -22.87 13.07
C SER A 140 15.21 -21.64 12.18
N ALA A 141 14.79 -20.48 12.68
CA ALA A 141 15.01 -19.21 11.98
C ALA A 141 16.49 -18.84 11.93
N ALA A 142 17.28 -19.25 12.93
CA ALA A 142 18.71 -19.03 12.96
C ALA A 142 19.43 -19.70 11.78
N ASP A 143 19.05 -20.94 11.45
CA ASP A 143 19.59 -21.65 10.28
C ASP A 143 19.23 -20.94 8.97
N ALA A 144 18.00 -20.41 8.87
CA ALA A 144 17.52 -19.68 7.68
C ALA A 144 18.36 -18.45 7.34
N LEU A 145 18.90 -17.79 8.37
CA LEU A 145 19.66 -16.55 8.24
C LEU A 145 21.14 -16.78 7.93
N THR A 146 21.61 -18.02 8.03
CA THR A 146 23.00 -18.41 7.76
C THR A 146 23.40 -18.01 6.35
N GLY A 147 24.43 -17.17 6.22
CA GLY A 147 24.99 -16.75 4.93
C GLY A 147 24.12 -15.75 4.14
N ARG A 148 22.95 -15.35 4.66
CA ARG A 148 22.08 -14.34 4.02
C ARG A 148 22.31 -12.92 4.56
N LEU A 149 22.85 -12.82 5.77
CA LEU A 149 23.22 -11.55 6.39
C LEU A 149 24.74 -11.37 6.34
N ALA A 150 25.19 -10.27 5.73
CA ALA A 150 26.61 -9.93 5.66
C ALA A 150 27.18 -9.68 7.08
N GLY A 151 28.25 -10.41 7.40
CA GLY A 151 28.90 -10.30 8.70
C GLY A 151 28.15 -10.99 9.86
N VAL A 152 27.10 -11.77 9.59
CA VAL A 152 26.47 -12.62 10.60
C VAL A 152 27.00 -14.04 10.43
N GLN A 153 27.57 -14.57 11.51
CA GLN A 153 28.04 -15.94 11.58
C GLN A 153 27.11 -16.73 12.49
N VAL A 154 26.53 -17.79 11.94
CA VAL A 154 25.68 -18.72 12.67
C VAL A 154 26.48 -20.01 12.85
N THR A 155 26.64 -20.46 14.08
CA THR A 155 27.31 -21.71 14.43
C THR A 155 26.37 -22.56 15.27
N SER A 156 25.92 -23.68 14.72
CA SER A 156 25.18 -24.71 15.47
C SER A 156 26.17 -25.71 16.02
N SER A 157 26.08 -26.00 17.32
CA SER A 157 26.98 -26.99 17.96
C SER A 157 26.68 -28.42 17.53
N GLU A 158 25.45 -28.72 17.13
CA GLU A 158 24.99 -30.05 16.72
C GLU A 158 23.90 -29.97 15.65
N GLY A 159 23.74 -31.04 14.84
CA GLY A 159 22.74 -31.13 13.76
C GLY A 159 21.35 -31.59 14.19
N THR A 160 21.06 -31.56 15.48
CA THR A 160 19.79 -32.01 16.06
C THR A 160 18.77 -30.85 16.08
N PRO A 161 17.49 -31.06 15.72
CA PRO A 161 16.45 -30.04 15.85
C PRO A 161 16.37 -29.51 17.29
N GLY A 162 16.40 -28.18 17.46
CA GLY A 162 16.37 -27.53 18.77
C GLY A 162 17.72 -27.41 19.49
N ALA A 163 18.83 -27.75 18.83
CA ALA A 163 20.17 -27.49 19.35
C ALA A 163 20.44 -25.99 19.52
N ASP A 164 21.25 -25.62 20.52
CA ASP A 164 21.63 -24.22 20.75
C ASP A 164 22.39 -23.65 19.55
N VAL A 165 21.79 -22.66 18.89
CA VAL A 165 22.39 -21.96 17.77
C VAL A 165 23.08 -20.71 18.28
N ARG A 166 24.40 -20.63 18.13
CA ARG A 166 25.18 -19.46 18.53
C ARG A 166 25.34 -18.53 17.33
N ILE A 167 24.82 -17.32 17.47
CA ILE A 167 24.91 -16.27 16.44
C ILE A 167 25.94 -15.24 16.87
N ARG A 168 26.75 -14.76 15.93
CA ARG A 168 27.70 -13.67 16.13
C ARG A 168 27.56 -12.66 15.01
N VAL A 169 27.50 -11.38 15.38
CA VAL A 169 27.51 -10.28 14.42
C VAL A 169 28.91 -9.68 14.43
N ARG A 170 29.56 -9.70 13.26
CA ARG A 170 30.91 -9.19 12.99
C ARG A 170 31.99 -9.79 13.92
N GLY A 171 31.94 -11.10 14.14
CA GLY A 171 33.02 -11.86 14.77
C GLY A 171 33.09 -11.81 16.31
N GLY A 172 32.24 -11.04 16.98
CA GLY A 172 32.26 -10.87 18.44
C GLY A 172 33.32 -9.84 18.88
N GLY A 173 32.93 -8.93 19.77
CA GLY A 173 33.77 -7.82 20.22
C GLY A 173 34.52 -8.07 21.53
N SER A 174 34.22 -9.17 22.23
CA SER A 174 34.78 -9.47 23.55
C SER A 174 35.41 -10.86 23.59
N ILE A 175 36.55 -10.97 24.27
CA ILE A 175 37.26 -12.24 24.48
C ILE A 175 36.77 -12.93 25.75
N THR A 176 36.26 -12.17 26.73
CA THR A 176 35.94 -12.63 28.08
C THR A 176 34.47 -12.50 28.47
N GLN A 177 33.66 -11.77 27.69
CA GLN A 177 32.23 -11.58 27.92
C GLN A 177 31.39 -12.27 26.84
N ASP A 178 30.08 -12.37 27.10
CA ASP A 178 29.11 -12.86 26.14
C ASP A 178 29.09 -11.98 24.88
N ASN A 179 29.03 -12.63 23.72
CA ASN A 179 28.98 -11.99 22.40
C ASN A 179 27.66 -12.28 21.67
N SER A 180 26.67 -12.80 22.38
CA SER A 180 25.35 -13.05 21.83
C SER A 180 24.71 -11.73 21.41
N PRO A 181 24.12 -11.66 20.20
CA PRO A 181 23.47 -10.46 19.73
C PRO A 181 22.18 -10.24 20.51
N LEU A 182 21.74 -8.99 20.54
CA LEU A 182 20.45 -8.65 21.09
C LEU A 182 19.34 -8.99 20.09
N TYR A 183 18.38 -9.83 20.50
CA TYR A 183 17.19 -10.07 19.68
C TYR A 183 16.05 -9.19 20.15
N VAL A 184 15.41 -8.52 19.18
CA VAL A 184 14.21 -7.71 19.41
C VAL A 184 13.13 -8.26 18.48
N VAL A 185 12.04 -8.75 19.07
CA VAL A 185 10.88 -9.30 18.36
C VAL A 185 9.69 -8.43 18.73
N ASP A 186 9.07 -7.79 17.75
CA ASP A 186 7.90 -6.91 17.95
C ASP A 186 8.09 -5.86 19.06
N GLY A 187 9.32 -5.36 19.21
CA GLY A 187 9.69 -4.36 20.21
C GLY A 187 10.03 -4.91 21.60
N VAL A 188 9.96 -6.23 21.80
CA VAL A 188 10.33 -6.90 23.06
C VAL A 188 11.70 -7.57 22.91
N GLN A 189 12.55 -7.39 23.90
CA GLN A 189 13.87 -8.01 23.94
C GLN A 189 13.76 -9.48 24.37
N LEU A 190 14.33 -10.38 23.57
CA LEU A 190 14.39 -11.81 23.85
C LEU A 190 15.85 -12.28 23.81
N GLU A 191 16.22 -13.24 24.65
CA GLU A 191 17.58 -13.80 24.68
C GLU A 191 17.77 -14.92 23.65
N ASN A 192 16.69 -15.59 23.20
CA ASN A 192 16.73 -16.76 22.31
C ASN A 192 15.66 -16.73 21.20
N ALA A 193 15.36 -15.54 20.65
CA ALA A 193 14.27 -15.36 19.68
C ALA A 193 14.33 -16.32 18.49
N LEU A 194 15.51 -16.48 17.87
CA LEU A 194 15.64 -17.22 16.60
C LEU A 194 15.62 -18.74 16.74
N SER A 195 15.69 -19.27 17.96
CA SER A 195 15.51 -20.70 18.27
C SER A 195 14.04 -21.04 18.56
N VAL A 196 13.29 -20.09 19.14
CA VAL A 196 11.90 -20.28 19.57
C VAL A 196 10.90 -19.90 18.47
N LEU A 197 11.27 -18.97 17.58
CA LEU A 197 10.41 -18.52 16.49
C LEU A 197 10.46 -19.47 15.30
N ALA A 198 9.27 -19.85 14.83
CA ALA A 198 9.16 -20.58 13.57
C ALA A 198 9.51 -19.64 12.40
N PRO A 199 10.31 -20.09 11.42
CA PRO A 199 10.68 -19.29 10.24
C PRO A 199 9.47 -18.71 9.48
N GLN A 200 8.33 -19.40 9.53
CA GLN A 200 7.08 -19.01 8.87
C GLN A 200 6.37 -17.82 9.52
N ASP A 201 6.67 -17.55 10.80
CA ASP A 201 6.08 -16.44 11.56
C ASP A 201 6.93 -15.16 11.46
N ILE A 202 8.02 -15.21 10.70
CA ILE A 202 8.95 -14.09 10.51
C ILE A 202 8.63 -13.38 9.19
N GLN A 203 8.16 -12.14 9.30
CA GLN A 203 7.88 -11.30 8.14
C GLN A 203 9.17 -10.65 7.57
N SER A 204 10.08 -10.22 8.45
CA SER A 204 11.37 -9.61 8.09
C SER A 204 12.34 -9.64 9.27
N VAL A 205 13.64 -9.73 8.97
CA VAL A 205 14.75 -9.59 9.93
C VAL A 205 15.69 -8.49 9.45
#